data_AF-J1F6I7-F1
#
_entry.id   AF-J1F6I7-F1
#
_cell.length_a   1.000
_cell.length_b   1.000
_cell.length_c   1.000
_cell.angle_alpha   90.00
_cell.angle_beta   90.00
_cell.angle_gamma   90.00
#
_symmetry.space_group_name_H-M   'P 1'
#
loop_
_entity.id
_entity.type
_entity.pdbx_description
1 polymer ?
#
loop_
_entity_poly.entity_id
_entity_poly.type
_entity_poly.pdbx_seq_one_letter_code
_entity_poly.pdbx_strand_id
1 'polypeptide(L)'
;MIVAAFHPGNLPSQKVMELVETLKGEITRGGKAPYVKRGDYIDPNQKTIRFGIIVGGVQVDPKIADVINRSLERFLEEEYEGNVESNKDRFV
;
A
#
# COMPACT_ATOMS: atom_id res chain seq x y z
N MET A 1 -5.40 9.32 -4.74
CA MET A 1 -4.45 8.27 -4.31
C MET A 1 -4.27 7.28 -5.45
N ILE A 2 -3.03 6.92 -5.77
CA ILE A 2 -2.70 5.86 -6.72
C ILE A 2 -1.99 4.78 -5.93
N VAL A 3 -2.41 3.52 -6.08
CA VAL A 3 -1.78 2.34 -5.48
C VAL A 3 -1.33 1.41 -6.59
N ALA A 4 -0.04 1.16 -6.67
CA ALA A 4 0.57 0.24 -7.62
C ALA A 4 1.16 -0.95 -6.87
N ALA A 5 0.81 -2.17 -7.26
CA ALA A 5 1.38 -3.40 -6.68
C ALA A 5 2.26 -4.11 -7.71
N PHE A 6 3.45 -4.55 -7.30
CA PHE A 6 4.40 -5.31 -8.13
C PHE A 6 4.61 -6.69 -7.50
N HIS A 7 4.20 -7.76 -8.18
CA HIS A 7 4.11 -9.09 -7.57
C HIS A 7 4.20 -10.24 -8.59
N PRO A 8 4.50 -11.49 -8.16
CA PRO A 8 4.64 -12.65 -9.06
C PRO A 8 3.32 -13.31 -9.51
N GLY A 9 2.17 -12.66 -9.28
CA GLY A 9 0.85 -13.16 -9.71
C GLY A 9 -0.03 -13.81 -8.63
N ASN A 10 0.47 -13.98 -7.40
CA ASN A 10 -0.27 -14.59 -6.28
C ASN A 10 -0.76 -13.57 -5.23
N LEU A 11 -1.05 -12.33 -5.65
CA LEU A 11 -1.49 -11.27 -4.73
C LEU A 11 -3.01 -11.37 -4.47
N PRO A 12 -3.46 -11.52 -3.21
CA PRO A 12 -4.87 -11.67 -2.88
C PRO A 12 -5.63 -10.36 -3.14
N SER A 13 -6.33 -10.28 -4.28
CA SER A 13 -6.97 -9.03 -4.74
C SER A 13 -7.96 -8.44 -3.72
N GLN A 14 -8.67 -9.29 -2.98
CA GLN A 14 -9.59 -8.86 -1.92
C GLN A 14 -8.85 -8.17 -0.76
N LYS A 15 -7.71 -8.73 -0.35
CA LYS A 15 -6.88 -8.17 0.72
C LYS A 15 -6.21 -6.86 0.30
N VAL A 16 -5.82 -6.74 -0.97
CA VAL A 16 -5.34 -5.45 -1.51
C VAL A 16 -6.44 -4.39 -1.48
N MET A 17 -7.69 -4.78 -1.74
CA MET A 17 -8.82 -3.87 -1.60
C MET A 17 -9.07 -3.46 -0.14
N GLU A 18 -8.95 -4.38 0.82
CA GLU A 18 -9.03 -4.09 2.25
C GLU A 18 -7.95 -3.09 2.69
N LEU A 19 -6.70 -3.28 2.22
CA LEU A 19 -5.61 -2.34 2.44
C LEU A 19 -5.95 -0.95 1.86
N VAL A 20 -6.41 -0.89 0.62
CA VAL A 20 -6.77 0.36 -0.07
C VAL A 20 -7.87 1.12 0.67
N GLU A 21 -8.93 0.44 1.11
CA GLU A 21 -10.02 1.06 1.85
C GLU A 21 -9.58 1.51 3.25
N THR A 22 -8.70 0.74 3.91
CA THR A 22 -8.08 1.13 5.19
C THR A 22 -7.28 2.43 5.03
N LEU A 23 -6.39 2.48 4.04
CA LEU A 23 -5.58 3.66 3.74
C LEU A 23 -6.45 4.86 3.42
N LYS A 24 -7.49 4.67 2.62
CA LYS A 24 -8.47 5.72 2.30
C LYS A 24 -9.16 6.22 3.57
N GLY A 25 -9.61 5.35 4.47
CA GLY A 25 -10.24 5.75 5.74
C GLY A 25 -9.31 6.56 6.64
N GLU A 26 -8.06 6.13 6.80
CA GLU A 26 -7.09 6.81 7.66
C GLU A 26 -6.60 8.15 7.06
N ILE A 27 -6.37 8.22 5.74
CA ILE A 27 -5.97 9.46 5.05
C ILE A 27 -7.11 10.50 5.05
N THR A 28 -8.37 10.07 5.19
CA THR A 28 -9.55 10.94 5.04
C THR A 28 -10.23 11.31 6.33
N ARG A 29 -9.65 10.98 7.49
CA ARG A 29 -10.25 11.25 8.79
C ARG A 29 -10.44 12.77 8.98
N GLY A 30 -11.62 13.27 8.57
CA GLY A 30 -11.99 14.69 8.55
C GLY A 30 -12.15 15.35 7.16
N GLY A 31 -12.01 14.63 6.04
CA GLY A 31 -12.02 15.19 4.69
C GLY A 31 -12.73 14.34 3.63
N LYS A 32 -12.73 14.81 2.38
CA LYS A 32 -13.33 14.08 1.24
C LYS A 32 -12.48 12.87 0.89
N ALA A 33 -13.12 11.72 0.64
CA ALA A 33 -12.44 10.52 0.19
C ALA A 33 -11.59 10.78 -1.08
N PRO A 34 -10.29 10.41 -1.11
CA PRO A 34 -9.50 10.56 -2.31
C PRO A 34 -10.07 9.62 -3.37
N TYR A 35 -10.11 10.11 -4.61
CA TYR A 35 -10.27 9.22 -5.74
C TYR A 35 -9.09 8.24 -5.76
N VAL A 36 -9.38 6.94 -5.89
CA VAL A 36 -8.38 5.87 -5.88
C VAL A 36 -8.23 5.29 -7.29
N LYS A 37 -6.99 5.23 -7.78
CA LYS A 37 -6.62 4.37 -8.91
C LYS A 37 -5.73 3.24 -8.42
N ARG A 38 -5.99 2.02 -8.90
CA ARG A 38 -5.16 0.85 -8.67
C ARG A 38 -4.55 0.37 -9.98
N GLY A 39 -3.30 -0.10 -9.91
CA GLY A 39 -2.67 -0.85 -10.99
C GLY A 39 -1.87 -2.01 -10.42
N ASP A 40 -1.93 -3.16 -11.08
CA ASP A 40 -1.13 -4.33 -10.73
C ASP A 40 -0.12 -4.59 -11.86
N TYR A 41 1.15 -4.75 -11.49
CA TYR A 41 2.23 -5.15 -12.36
C TYR A 41 2.65 -6.57 -11.99
N ILE A 42 2.38 -7.50 -12.91
CA ILE A 42 2.62 -8.93 -12.72
C ILE A 42 3.91 -9.30 -13.45
N ASP A 43 4.93 -9.69 -12.69
CA ASP A 43 6.19 -10.24 -13.22
C ASP A 43 6.51 -11.55 -12.48
N PRO A 44 6.42 -12.73 -13.13
CA PRO A 44 6.74 -14.01 -12.51
C PRO A 44 8.16 -14.11 -11.93
N ASN A 45 9.11 -13.29 -12.37
CA ASN A 45 10.48 -13.27 -11.85
C ASN A 45 10.63 -12.41 -10.59
N GLN A 46 9.59 -11.65 -10.23
CA GLN A 46 9.56 -10.80 -9.04
C GLN A 46 9.52 -11.68 -7.77
N LYS A 47 10.63 -11.71 -7.02
CA LYS A 47 10.72 -12.49 -5.77
C LYS A 47 9.98 -11.87 -4.57
N THR A 48 9.68 -10.56 -4.64
CA THR A 48 9.16 -9.78 -3.51
C THR A 48 7.97 -8.94 -3.93
N ILE A 49 6.94 -8.87 -3.09
CA ILE A 49 5.82 -7.95 -3.30
C ILE A 49 6.25 -6.54 -2.93
N ARG A 50 5.96 -5.58 -3.80
CA ARG A 50 6.24 -4.15 -3.56
C ARG A 50 5.00 -3.32 -3.83
N PHE A 51 4.79 -2.30 -3.02
CA PHE A 51 3.72 -1.33 -3.21
C PHE A 51 4.32 0.05 -3.46
N GLY A 52 3.84 0.72 -4.51
CA GLY A 52 4.06 2.15 -4.73
C GLY A 52 2.75 2.89 -4.45
N ILE A 53 2.77 3.87 -3.55
CA ILE A 53 1.57 4.64 -3.18
C ILE A 53 1.84 6.12 -3.41
N ILE A 54 1.03 6.75 -4.26
CA ILE A 54 1.10 8.19 -4.54
C ILE A 54 -0.15 8.86 -3.97
N VAL A 55 0.05 9.80 -3.04
CA VAL A 55 -1.03 10.56 -2.41
C VAL A 55 -0.93 12.02 -2.89
N GLY A 56 -1.72 12.37 -3.91
CA GLY A 56 -1.80 13.74 -4.43
C GLY A 56 -2.90 14.57 -3.78
N GLY A 57 -2.71 15.89 -3.73
CA GLY A 57 -3.72 16.85 -3.26
C GLY A 57 -3.88 16.91 -1.73
N VAL A 58 -2.91 16.37 -0.98
CA VAL A 58 -2.90 16.40 0.48
C VAL A 58 -1.65 17.17 0.90
N GLN A 59 -1.78 18.06 1.88
CA GLN A 59 -0.61 18.61 2.57
C GLN A 59 0.07 17.40 3.25
N VAL A 60 1.37 17.20 3.00
CA VAL A 60 2.09 16.02 3.50
C VAL A 60 2.18 16.11 5.02
N ASP A 61 1.15 15.64 5.71
CA ASP A 61 1.19 15.40 7.15
C ASP A 61 2.08 14.16 7.36
N PRO A 62 3.19 14.27 8.11
CA PRO A 62 4.06 13.13 8.41
C PRO A 62 3.30 11.90 8.93
N LYS A 63 2.15 12.09 9.58
CA LYS A 63 1.29 11.00 10.07
C LYS A 63 0.74 10.11 8.95
N ILE A 64 0.60 10.62 7.73
CA ILE A 64 0.12 9.85 6.58
C ILE A 64 1.15 8.78 6.18
N ALA A 65 2.44 9.11 6.19
CA ALA A 65 3.50 8.16 5.92
C ALA A 65 3.52 7.03 6.96
N ASP A 66 3.36 7.37 8.25
CA ASP A 66 3.25 6.39 9.33
C ASP A 66 2.05 5.45 9.19
N VAL A 67 0.89 5.99 8.81
CA VAL A 67 -0.32 5.20 8.53
C VAL A 67 -0.05 4.23 7.38
N ILE A 68 0.52 4.72 6.27
CA ILE A 68 0.84 3.89 5.11
C ILE A 68 1.77 2.75 5.49
N ASN A 69 2.85 3.05 6.20
CA ASN A 69 3.84 2.06 6.64
C ASN A 69 3.20 0.98 7.50
N ARG A 70 2.46 1.35 8.56
CA ARG A 70 1.82 0.37 9.45
C ARG A 70 0.78 -0.48 8.73
N SER A 71 0.00 0.10 7.83
CA SER A 71 -1.00 -0.65 7.06
C SER A 71 -0.35 -1.65 6.10
N LEU A 72 0.79 -1.29 5.49
CA LEU A 72 1.55 -2.19 4.62
C LEU A 72 2.25 -3.30 5.41
N GLU A 73 2.87 -2.98 6.55
CA GLU A 73 3.48 -3.98 7.43
C GLU A 73 2.45 -5.02 7.86
N ARG A 74 1.29 -4.57 8.36
CA ARG A 74 0.19 -5.46 8.76
C ARG A 74 -0.30 -6.35 7.62
N PHE A 75 -0.49 -5.79 6.42
CA PHE A 75 -0.91 -6.57 5.25
C PHE A 75 0.12 -7.65 4.90
N LEU A 76 1.42 -7.32 4.92
CA LEU A 76 2.47 -8.27 4.56
C LEU A 76 2.69 -9.34 5.63
N GLU A 77 2.53 -9.00 6.91
CA GLU A 77 2.57 -9.96 8.02
C GLU A 77 1.40 -10.95 7.98
N GLU A 78 0.17 -10.46 7.75
CA GLU A 78 -1.04 -11.29 7.68
C GLU A 78 -1.01 -12.28 6.50
N GLU A 79 -0.42 -11.89 5.36
CA GLU A 79 -0.53 -12.68 4.12
C GLU A 79 0.75 -13.45 3.74
N TYR A 80 1.94 -13.10 4.26
CA TYR A 80 3.21 -13.62 3.75
C TYR A 80 4.24 -14.04 4.81
N GLU A 81 3.83 -14.33 6.06
CA GLU A 81 4.66 -14.86 7.17
C GLU A 81 6.15 -14.47 7.09
N GLY A 82 6.48 -13.25 7.51
CA GLY A 82 7.80 -12.98 8.10
C GLY A 82 9.03 -12.86 7.19
N ASN A 83 8.91 -12.46 5.93
CA ASN A 83 10.07 -12.02 5.13
C ASN A 83 9.94 -10.56 4.65
N VAL A 84 9.42 -9.69 5.52
CA VAL A 84 9.42 -8.24 5.33
C VAL A 84 10.80 -7.72 5.70
N GLU A 85 11.82 -7.98 4.87
CA GLU A 85 13.05 -7.20 4.92
C GLU A 85 12.69 -5.75 4.54
N SER A 86 12.35 -4.99 5.59
CA SER A 86 12.48 -3.55 5.72
C SER A 86 12.21 -2.76 4.43
N ASN A 87 10.94 -2.48 4.15
CA ASN A 87 10.54 -1.41 3.22
C ASN A 87 10.93 0.00 3.73
N LYS A 88 11.75 0.12 4.79
CA LYS A 88 12.12 1.40 5.43
C LYS A 88 12.89 2.34 4.50
N ASP A 89 13.53 1.82 3.45
CA ASP A 89 14.35 2.63 2.53
C ASP A 89 13.70 2.88 1.15
N ARG A 90 12.38 2.61 0.98
CA ARG A 90 11.73 2.63 -0.35
C ARG A 90 10.53 3.55 -0.51
N PHE A 91 10.21 4.36 0.49
CA PHE A 91 9.22 5.43 0.35
C PHE A 91 9.93 6.69 -0.15
N VAL A 92 9.82 6.94 -1.46
CA VAL A 92 10.08 8.24 -2.10
C VAL A 92 8.74 8.84 -2.51
#